data_AF-A0A969T9H1-F1
#
_entry.id   AF-A0A969T9H1-F1
#
_cell.length_a   1.000
_cell.length_b   1.000
_cell.length_c   1.000
_cell.angle_alpha   90.00
_cell.angle_beta   90.00
_cell.angle_gamma   90.00
#
_symmetry.space_group_name_H-M   'P 1'
#
loop_
_entity.id
_entity.type
_entity.pdbx_description
1 polymer ?
#
loop_
_entity_poly.entity_id
_entity_poly.type
_entity_poly.pdbx_seq_one_letter_code
_entity_poly.pdbx_strand_id
1 'polypeptide(L)'
;MIVFFHWGEEYKRNSNTNQQKIANMCFEYGANAVIGAHPHVVQEMEKFRFKDSKGKEKDALVAYSLGNYVANYGSRRYSNGGGLIRFKFKKTENGEIKN
;
A
#
# COMPACT_ATOMS: atom_id res chain seq x y z
N MET A 1 8.99 1.96 -8.27
CA MET A 1 9.34 1.50 -6.92
C MET A 1 8.07 1.14 -6.15
N ILE A 2 8.04 -0.02 -5.51
CA ILE A 2 7.00 -0.39 -4.53
C ILE A 2 7.66 -0.40 -3.16
N VAL A 3 7.04 0.24 -2.17
CA VAL A 3 7.49 0.25 -0.77
C VAL A 3 6.59 -0.67 0.04
N PHE A 4 7.20 -1.49 0.90
CA PHE A 4 6.48 -2.40 1.79
C PHE A 4 6.73 -2.03 3.26
N PHE A 5 5.66 -2.00 4.06
CA PHE A 5 5.75 -1.72 5.48
C PHE A 5 5.10 -2.81 6.33
N HIS A 6 5.72 -3.05 7.48
CA HIS A 6 5.09 -3.70 8.62
C HIS A 6 4.77 -2.61 9.65
N TRP A 7 3.51 -2.17 9.71
CA TRP A 7 3.07 -1.05 10.53
C TRP A 7 1.65 -1.21 11.04
N GLY A 8 1.20 -0.27 11.85
CA GLY A 8 -0.18 -0.22 12.31
C GLY A 8 -0.37 -0.80 13.69
N GLU A 9 -1.56 -0.56 14.20
CA GLU A 9 -1.97 -1.01 15.52
C GLU A 9 -2.81 -2.27 15.39
N GLU A 10 -2.45 -3.30 16.14
CA GLU A 10 -3.09 -4.61 16.18
C GLU A 10 -4.61 -4.55 16.02
N TYR A 11 -5.10 -5.17 14.94
CA TYR A 11 -6.52 -5.33 14.60
C TYR A 11 -7.31 -4.04 14.37
N LYS A 12 -6.67 -2.87 14.26
CA LYS A 12 -7.35 -1.64 13.83
C LYS A 12 -7.65 -1.70 12.34
N ARG A 13 -8.93 -1.50 11.99
CA ARG A 13 -9.41 -1.63 10.61
C ARG A 13 -9.22 -0.40 9.73
N ASN A 14 -8.79 0.71 10.31
CA ASN A 14 -8.50 1.94 9.58
C ASN A 14 -7.06 2.34 9.84
N SER A 15 -6.44 2.96 8.84
CA SER A 15 -5.10 3.49 9.02
C SER A 15 -5.06 4.63 10.04
N ASN A 16 -3.97 4.72 10.80
CA ASN A 16 -3.73 5.87 11.67
C ASN A 16 -2.96 6.98 10.93
N THR A 17 -2.94 8.17 11.53
CA THR A 17 -2.32 9.36 10.94
C THR A 17 -0.83 9.16 10.64
N ASN A 18 -0.11 8.34 11.41
CA ASN A 18 1.31 8.08 11.16
C ASN A 18 1.51 7.24 9.91
N GLN A 19 0.70 6.19 9.70
CA GLN A 19 0.75 5.41 8.45
C GLN A 19 0.47 6.29 7.24
N GLN A 20 -0.55 7.16 7.32
CA GLN A 20 -0.91 8.09 6.24
C GLN A 20 0.22 9.06 5.92
N LYS A 21 0.84 9.66 6.95
CA LYS A 21 1.98 10.58 6.79
C LYS A 21 3.17 9.89 6.11
N ILE A 22 3.51 8.67 6.54
CA ILE A 22 4.64 7.93 5.96
C ILE A 22 4.32 7.50 4.52
N ALA A 23 3.09 7.05 4.24
CA ALA A 23 2.67 6.72 2.88
C ALA A 23 2.80 7.93 1.94
N ASN A 24 2.31 9.10 2.35
CA ASN A 24 2.43 10.34 1.58
C ASN A 24 3.89 10.71 1.31
N MET A 25 4.74 10.63 2.35
CA MET A 25 6.18 10.86 2.21
C MET A 25 6.80 9.92 1.17
N CYS A 26 6.44 8.62 1.17
CA CYS A 26 6.96 7.68 0.17
C CYS A 26 6.60 8.10 -1.26
N PHE A 27 5.39 8.61 -1.49
CA PHE A 27 4.99 9.12 -2.80
C PHE A 27 5.75 10.38 -3.20
N GLU A 28 5.96 11.31 -2.27
CA GLU A 28 6.80 12.50 -2.48
C GLU A 28 8.23 12.12 -2.91
N TYR A 29 8.78 11.04 -2.33
CA TYR A 29 10.10 10.49 -2.71
C TYR A 29 10.06 9.50 -3.88
N GLY A 30 8.94 9.40 -4.60
CA GLY A 30 8.86 8.71 -5.89
C GLY A 30 8.42 7.24 -5.86
N ALA A 31 7.83 6.77 -4.76
CA ALA A 31 7.13 5.50 -4.76
C ALA A 31 5.96 5.50 -5.77
N ASN A 32 5.71 4.36 -6.41
CA ASN A 32 4.53 4.14 -7.24
C ASN A 32 3.41 3.45 -6.47
N ALA A 33 3.79 2.65 -5.47
CA ALA A 33 2.85 2.02 -4.57
C ALA A 33 3.46 1.83 -3.17
N VAL A 34 2.59 1.86 -2.16
CA VAL A 34 2.92 1.59 -0.76
C VAL A 34 1.99 0.49 -0.24
N ILE A 35 2.54 -0.59 0.29
CA ILE A 35 1.79 -1.79 0.68
C ILE A 35 2.12 -2.15 2.14
N GLY A 36 1.10 -2.19 2.99
CA GLY A 36 1.21 -2.62 4.38
C GLY A 36 0.78 -4.07 4.60
N ALA A 37 1.37 -4.73 5.60
CA ALA A 37 1.12 -6.14 5.93
C ALA A 37 0.60 -6.40 7.37
N HIS A 38 0.84 -5.47 8.29
CA HIS A 38 0.24 -5.44 9.63
C HIS A 38 -0.90 -4.38 9.60
N PRO A 39 -2.04 -4.53 10.32
CA PRO A 39 -2.22 -5.20 11.60
C PRO A 39 -3.11 -6.44 11.58
N HIS A 40 -2.81 -7.41 10.71
CA HIS A 40 -3.53 -8.70 10.61
C HIS A 40 -5.02 -8.59 10.23
N VAL A 41 -5.46 -7.41 9.82
CA VAL A 41 -6.80 -7.14 9.27
C VAL A 41 -6.65 -6.28 8.02
N VAL A 42 -7.59 -6.40 7.09
CA VAL A 42 -7.62 -5.53 5.91
C VAL A 42 -7.92 -4.10 6.37
N GLN A 43 -7.10 -3.16 5.90
CA GLN A 43 -7.34 -1.72 6.02
C GLN A 43 -7.69 -1.14 4.65
N GLU A 44 -8.07 0.13 4.61
CA GLU A 44 -8.43 0.84 3.39
C GLU A 44 -7.30 0.85 2.35
N MET A 45 -7.71 0.90 1.09
CA MET A 45 -6.84 0.99 -0.07
C MET A 45 -7.30 2.15 -0.95
N GLU A 46 -6.36 2.95 -1.41
CA GLU A 46 -6.64 4.16 -2.15
C GLU A 46 -5.80 4.21 -3.43
N LYS A 47 -6.42 4.68 -4.51
CA LYS A 47 -5.75 5.09 -5.73
C LYS A 47 -6.04 6.55 -5.96
N PHE A 48 -5.00 7.35 -6.14
CA PHE A 48 -5.13 8.79 -6.36
C PHE A 48 -4.03 9.28 -7.28
N ARG A 49 -4.21 10.50 -7.80
CA ARG A 49 -3.17 11.21 -8.56
C ARG A 49 -2.58 12.30 -7.71
N PHE A 50 -1.26 12.47 -7.80
CA PHE A 50 -0.55 13.59 -7.18
C PHE A 50 0.44 14.18 -8.18
N LYS A 51 0.82 15.44 -7.96
CA LYS A 51 1.92 16.08 -8.69
C LYS A 51 3.19 15.92 -7.86
N ASP A 52 4.23 15.36 -8.47
CA ASP A 52 5.54 15.27 -7.82
C ASP A 52 6.23 16.65 -7.72
N SER A 53 7.40 16.69 -7.09
CA SER A 53 8.20 17.90 -6.92
C SER A 53 8.65 18.55 -8.24
N LYS A 54 8.53 17.85 -9.38
CA LYS A 54 8.80 18.36 -10.72
C LYS A 54 7.53 18.77 -11.47
N GLY A 55 6.38 18.77 -10.80
CA GLY A 55 5.07 19.12 -11.36
C GLY A 55 4.46 18.04 -12.25
N LYS A 56 5.05 16.83 -12.31
CA LYS A 56 4.55 15.74 -13.14
C LYS A 56 3.45 14.98 -12.39
N GLU A 57 2.31 14.79 -13.03
CA GLU A 57 1.25 13.93 -12.49
C GLU A 57 1.68 12.47 -12.46
N LYS A 58 1.43 11.82 -11.32
CA LYS A 58 1.71 10.41 -11.09
C LYS A 58 0.51 9.76 -10.42
N ASP A 59 0.21 8.54 -10.85
CA ASP A 59 -0.70 7.67 -10.13
C ASP A 59 0.03 7.10 -8.89
N ALA A 60 -0.66 7.13 -7.76
CA ALA A 60 -0.24 6.55 -6.49
C ALA A 60 -1.27 5.51 -6.04
N LEU A 61 -0.78 4.41 -5.49
CA LEU A 61 -1.59 3.38 -4.86
C LEU A 61 -1.07 3.09 -3.45
N VAL A 62 -1.93 3.20 -2.45
CA VAL A 62 -1.65 2.74 -1.09
C VAL A 62 -2.64 1.65 -0.69
N ALA A 63 -2.14 0.59 -0.08
CA ALA A 63 -2.94 -0.35 0.69
C ALA A 63 -2.36 -0.40 2.09
N TYR A 64 -3.06 0.14 3.09
CA TYR A 64 -2.48 0.30 4.43
C TYR A 64 -2.32 -1.04 5.15
N SER A 65 -3.16 -2.02 4.82
CA SER A 65 -2.93 -3.41 5.21
C SER A 65 -3.67 -4.35 4.29
N LEU A 66 -2.98 -5.38 3.81
CA LEU A 66 -3.60 -6.48 3.07
C LEU A 66 -4.26 -7.51 4.00
N GLY A 67 -4.10 -7.40 5.32
CA GLY A 67 -4.57 -8.42 6.25
C GLY A 67 -3.91 -9.78 6.03
N ASN A 68 -4.61 -10.85 6.41
CA ASN A 68 -4.07 -12.20 6.40
C ASN A 68 -4.66 -12.98 5.22
N TYR A 69 -3.91 -13.13 4.13
CA TYR A 69 -4.38 -13.90 2.96
C TYR A 69 -4.59 -15.39 3.29
N VAL A 70 -3.61 -16.00 3.97
CA VAL A 70 -3.71 -17.34 4.56
C VAL A 70 -3.13 -17.27 5.96
N ALA A 71 -3.97 -17.18 6.98
CA ALA A 71 -3.54 -17.32 8.37
C ALA A 71 -4.63 -17.97 9.22
N ASN A 72 -4.21 -18.68 10.26
CA ASN A 72 -5.11 -19.31 11.24
C ASN A 72 -5.06 -18.54 12.56
N TYR A 73 -5.71 -17.36 12.62
CA TYR A 73 -5.85 -16.57 13.86
C TYR A 73 -7.12 -16.95 14.67
N GLY A 74 -7.65 -18.16 14.47
CA GLY A 74 -8.85 -18.63 15.16
C GLY A 74 -10.11 -17.83 14.80
N SER A 75 -10.98 -17.60 15.78
CA SER A 75 -12.31 -16.97 15.59
C SER A 75 -12.30 -15.43 15.63
N ARG A 76 -11.13 -14.79 15.60
CA ARG A 76 -11.04 -13.32 15.74
C ARG A 76 -11.62 -12.63 14.50
N ARG A 77 -12.71 -11.90 14.72
CA ARG A 77 -13.46 -11.21 13.67
C ARG A 77 -12.54 -10.32 12.82
N TYR A 78 -12.69 -10.40 11.50
CA TYR A 78 -11.92 -9.65 10.48
C TYR A 78 -10.47 -10.07 10.25
N SER A 79 -9.95 -11.10 10.93
CA SER A 79 -8.54 -11.53 10.80
C SER A 79 -8.30 -12.76 9.91
N ASN A 80 -9.37 -13.33 9.34
CA ASN A 80 -9.33 -14.54 8.50
C ASN A 80 -9.48 -14.25 7.01
N GLY A 81 -9.22 -13.01 6.59
CA GLY A 81 -9.32 -12.60 5.20
C GLY A 81 -8.22 -11.60 4.86
N GLY A 82 -7.87 -11.56 3.57
CA GLY A 82 -6.86 -10.66 3.07
C GLY A 82 -7.15 -10.17 1.65
N GLY A 83 -6.51 -9.06 1.30
CA GLY A 83 -6.54 -8.48 -0.03
C GLY A 83 -5.41 -9.01 -0.91
N LEU A 84 -5.67 -9.00 -2.22
CA LEU A 84 -4.66 -9.32 -3.23
C LEU A 84 -4.50 -8.12 -4.17
N ILE A 85 -3.26 -7.71 -4.40
CA ILE A 85 -2.93 -6.66 -5.35
C ILE A 85 -2.14 -7.28 -6.50
N ARG A 86 -2.61 -7.01 -7.73
CA ARG A 86 -1.95 -7.44 -8.95
C ARG A 86 -1.34 -6.23 -9.63
N PHE A 87 -0.02 -6.24 -9.78
CA PHE A 87 0.70 -5.27 -10.61
C PHE A 87 0.96 -5.85 -12.00
N LYS A 88 0.92 -4.99 -13.01
CA LYS A 88 1.41 -5.28 -14.37
C LYS A 88 2.48 -4.23 -14.68
N PHE A 89 3.64 -4.68 -15.14
CA PHE A 89 4.75 -3.81 -15.48
C PHE A 89 5.09 -3.98 -16.95
N LYS A 90 5.39 -2.87 -17.63
CA LYS A 90 5.97 -2.90 -18.98
C LYS A 90 7.36 -2.29 -18.93
N LYS A 91 8.36 -3.05 -19.38
CA LYS A 91 9.72 -2.55 -19.61
C LYS A 91 9.71 -1.76 -20.91
N THR A 92 10.23 -0.54 -20.88
CA THR A 92 10.48 0.27 -22.10
C THR A 92 11.88 -0.02 -22.65
N GLU A 93 12.12 0.32 -23.91
CA GLU A 93 13.40 0.09 -24.61
C GLU A 93 14.60 0.75 -23.91
N ASN A 94 14.37 1.82 -23.14
CA ASN A 94 15.38 2.53 -22.36
C ASN A 94 15.59 1.94 -20.94
N GLY A 95 14.93 0.82 -20.61
CA GLY A 95 15.01 0.20 -19.28
C GLY A 95 14.10 0.83 -18.22
N GLU A 96 13.34 1.88 -18.55
CA GLU A 96 12.36 2.47 -17.62
C GLU A 96 11.12 1.57 -17.50
N ILE A 97 10.64 1.37 -16.26
CA ILE A 97 9.38 0.65 -15.99
C ILE A 97 8.24 1.67 -16.05
N LYS A 98 7.29 1.48 -16.97
CA LYS A 98 6.02 2.21 -17.01
C LYS A 98 4.91 1.35 -16.41
N ASN A 99 4.07 2.00 -15.60
CA ASN A 99 2.88 1.42 -14.96
C ASN A 99 1.66 1.60 -15.87
#